data_AF-A0A0K9YNI1-F1
#
_entry.id   AF-A0A0K9YNI1-F1
#
_cell.length_a   1.000
_cell.length_b   1.000
_cell.length_c   1.000
_cell.angle_alpha   90.00
_cell.angle_beta   90.00
_cell.angle_gamma   90.00
#
_symmetry.space_group_name_H-M   'P 1'
#
loop_
_entity.id
_entity.type
_entity.pdbx_description
1 polymer ?
#
loop_
_entity_poly.entity_id
_entity_poly.type
_entity_poly.pdbx_seq_one_letter_code
_entity_poly.pdbx_strand_id
1 'polypeptide(L)'
;MLLIECDGYDRYLVKEVDNLDELREYSQKNLPIKCYELGHRYKKGIYLFEELFEESVYLSNYKSVYEISGLLMDDQEFDELENSVCLNCKWCESTFRATWECKYIPLEDGSCKKYEEKILSKIKKWMKINF
;
A
#
# COMPACT_ATOMS: atom_id res chain seq x y z
N MET A 1 -3.98 11.91 10.34
CA MET A 1 -2.92 11.10 9.68
C MET A 1 -3.05 11.28 8.18
N LEU A 2 -1.97 11.71 7.52
CA LEU A 2 -1.96 12.11 6.12
C LEU A 2 -0.87 11.37 5.34
N LEU A 3 -1.23 10.81 4.18
CA LEU A 3 -0.28 10.25 3.22
C LEU A 3 0.05 11.30 2.17
N ILE A 4 1.34 11.52 1.92
CA ILE A 4 1.80 12.52 0.95
C ILE A 4 2.80 11.93 -0.04
N GLU A 5 2.81 12.49 -1.24
CA GLU A 5 3.85 12.32 -2.25
C GLU A 5 4.54 13.67 -2.51
N CYS A 6 5.86 13.64 -2.44
CA CYS A 6 6.75 14.77 -2.66
C CYS A 6 7.50 14.57 -3.98
N ASP A 7 7.46 15.57 -4.85
CA ASP A 7 8.15 15.59 -6.16
C ASP A 7 7.94 14.36 -7.06
N GLY A 8 6.85 13.60 -6.83
CA GLY A 8 6.42 12.45 -7.62
C GLY A 8 7.07 11.11 -7.25
N TYR A 9 7.95 11.08 -6.24
CA TYR A 9 8.71 9.86 -5.89
C TYR A 9 8.72 9.57 -4.39
N ASP A 10 9.04 10.58 -3.57
CA ASP A 10 9.23 10.39 -2.13
C ASP A 10 7.87 10.38 -1.45
N ARG A 11 7.59 9.35 -0.64
CA ARG A 11 6.29 9.18 -0.01
C ARG A 11 6.40 9.07 1.48
N TYR A 12 5.52 9.78 2.17
CA TYR A 12 5.55 9.88 3.63
C TYR A 12 4.18 9.72 4.25
N LEU A 13 4.17 9.15 5.45
CA LEU A 13 3.05 9.18 6.38
C LEU A 13 3.31 10.24 7.46
N VAL A 14 2.46 11.26 7.55
CA VAL A 14 2.53 12.28 8.59
C VAL A 14 1.40 12.05 9.58
N LYS A 15 1.72 11.66 10.82
CA LYS A 15 0.71 11.31 11.84
C LYS A 15 0.06 12.54 12.50
N GLU A 16 0.79 13.64 12.60
CA GLU A 16 0.42 14.82 13.39
C GLU A 16 -0.55 15.80 12.71
N VAL A 17 -0.90 15.56 11.44
CA VAL A 17 -1.83 16.38 10.67
C VAL A 17 -2.88 15.52 9.99
N ASP A 18 -4.04 16.11 9.72
CA ASP A 18 -5.16 15.42 9.08
C ASP A 18 -5.37 15.81 7.62
N ASN A 19 -4.81 16.94 7.18
CA ASN A 19 -5.00 17.45 5.82
C ASN A 19 -3.80 18.30 5.34
N LEU A 20 -3.76 18.57 4.04
CA LEU A 20 -2.71 19.38 3.41
C LEU A 20 -2.61 20.82 3.92
N ASP A 21 -3.72 21.42 4.33
CA ASP A 21 -3.72 22.82 4.74
C ASP A 21 -3.00 22.98 6.09
N GLU A 22 -3.27 22.10 7.06
CA GLU A 22 -2.49 21.99 8.29
C GLU A 22 -1.01 21.73 8.01
N LEU A 23 -0.70 20.80 7.10
CA LEU A 23 0.68 20.48 6.73
C LEU A 23 1.41 21.70 6.14
N ARG A 24 0.72 22.50 5.32
CA ARG A 24 1.27 23.72 4.71
C ARG A 24 1.56 24.78 5.75
N GLU A 25 0.68 24.97 6.74
CA GLU A 25 0.93 25.90 7.85
C GLU A 25 2.15 25.49 8.67
N TYR A 26 2.34 24.18 8.90
CA TYR A 26 3.55 23.66 9.55
C TYR A 26 4.80 23.91 8.70
N SER A 27 4.75 23.64 7.39
CA SER A 27 5.88 23.81 6.49
C SER A 27 6.33 25.27 6.36
N GLN A 28 5.42 26.25 6.50
CA GLN A 28 5.78 27.68 6.46
C GLN A 28 6.71 28.11 7.59
N LYS A 29 6.78 27.34 8.68
CA LYS A 29 7.67 27.61 9.81
C LYS A 29 9.11 27.18 9.55
N ASN A 30 9.41 26.57 8.40
CA ASN A 30 10.73 26.03 8.03
C ASN A 30 11.33 25.09 9.10
N LEU A 31 10.47 24.34 9.79
CA LEU A 31 10.87 23.33 10.76
C LEU A 31 10.82 21.94 10.12
N PRO A 32 11.70 21.01 10.55
CA PRO A 32 11.61 19.63 10.11
C PRO A 32 10.31 19.01 10.65
N ILE A 33 9.68 18.19 9.81
CA ILE A 33 8.49 17.43 10.15
C ILE A 33 8.90 15.98 10.38
N LYS A 34 8.45 15.41 11.51
CA LYS A 34 8.56 13.99 11.77
C LYS A 34 7.53 13.23 10.96
N CYS A 35 7.98 12.28 10.16
CA CYS A 35 7.10 11.44 9.36
C CYS A 35 7.68 10.03 9.27
N TYR A 36 6.99 9.16 8.54
CA TYR A 36 7.51 7.85 8.19
C TYR A 36 7.67 7.73 6.69
N GLU A 37 8.87 7.42 6.22
CA GLU A 37 9.11 7.08 4.82
C GLU A 37 8.41 5.76 4.49
N LEU A 38 7.71 5.75 3.36
CA LEU A 38 6.99 4.57 2.88
C LEU A 38 7.91 3.73 1.99
N GLY A 39 8.09 2.45 2.34
CA GLY A 39 8.84 1.50 1.54
C GLY A 39 8.31 1.32 0.10
N HIS A 40 9.15 0.73 -0.76
CA HIS A 40 8.86 0.54 -2.19
C HIS A 40 7.91 -0.63 -2.50
N ARG A 41 7.42 -1.38 -1.50
CA ARG A 41 6.61 -2.55 -1.80
C ARG A 41 5.16 -2.21 -2.14
N TYR A 42 4.94 -2.43 -3.44
CA TYR A 42 3.71 -2.79 -4.12
C TYR A 42 2.98 -1.68 -4.87
N LYS A 43 2.89 -1.93 -6.19
CA LYS A 43 2.08 -1.16 -7.13
C LYS A 43 0.67 -0.97 -6.55
N LYS A 44 0.23 0.30 -6.44
CA LYS A 44 -1.17 0.75 -6.23
C LYS A 44 -1.56 1.14 -4.80
N GLY A 45 -0.59 1.57 -3.98
CA GLY A 45 -0.89 2.34 -2.75
C GLY A 45 -1.31 1.48 -1.57
N ILE A 46 -0.70 0.32 -1.38
CA ILE A 46 -0.67 -0.39 -0.09
C ILE A 46 0.72 -0.14 0.50
N TYR A 47 0.78 0.13 1.80
CA TYR A 47 1.99 0.40 2.56
C TYR A 47 1.98 -0.45 3.83
N LEU A 48 3.09 -1.12 4.12
CA LEU A 48 3.21 -1.98 5.31
C LEU A 48 3.72 -1.19 6.51
N PHE A 49 3.12 -1.38 7.69
CA PHE A 49 3.55 -0.71 8.93
C PHE A 49 5.00 -1.07 9.30
N GLU A 50 5.40 -2.30 9.03
CA GLU A 50 6.68 -2.89 9.36
C GLU A 50 7.82 -2.35 8.48
N GLU A 51 7.49 -1.77 7.33
CA GLU A 51 8.44 -1.14 6.40
C GLU A 51 8.51 0.39 6.55
N LEU A 52 7.89 0.95 7.61
CA LEU A 52 7.92 2.38 7.90
C LEU A 52 9.21 2.77 8.63
N PHE A 53 9.96 3.71 8.06
CA PHE A 53 11.15 4.28 8.69
C PHE A 53 10.86 5.70 9.17
N GLU A 54 11.02 5.96 10.49
CA GLU A 54 10.84 7.32 11.03
C GLU A 54 11.94 8.24 10.48
N GLU A 55 11.52 9.36 9.90
CA GLU A 55 12.39 10.33 9.27
C GLU A 55 12.01 11.77 9.67
N SER A 56 12.98 12.68 9.53
CA SER A 56 12.78 14.12 9.76
C SER A 56 13.08 14.89 8.48
N VAL A 57 12.03 15.41 7.83
CA VAL A 57 12.12 16.05 6.51
C VAL A 57 11.70 17.51 6.56
N TYR A 58 12.44 18.32 5.80
CA TYR A 58 12.05 19.70 5.52
C TYR A 58 11.20 19.73 4.26
N LEU A 59 9.88 19.86 4.42
CA LEU A 59 8.98 19.88 3.26
C LEU A 59 9.23 21.06 2.31
N SER A 60 9.84 22.14 2.82
CA SER A 60 10.28 23.28 2.00
C SER A 60 11.37 22.94 0.98
N ASN A 61 12.02 21.79 1.09
CA ASN A 61 12.98 21.31 0.09
C ASN A 61 12.31 20.70 -1.14
N TYR A 62 11.03 20.31 -1.05
CA TYR A 62 10.28 19.73 -2.15
C TYR A 62 9.59 20.84 -2.95
N LYS A 63 9.59 20.71 -4.27
CA LYS A 63 8.90 21.66 -5.16
C LYS A 63 7.38 21.48 -5.11
N SER A 64 6.95 20.26 -4.83
CA SER A 64 5.56 19.87 -4.85
C SER A 64 5.27 18.82 -3.78
N VAL A 65 4.15 19.01 -3.09
CA VAL A 65 3.64 18.12 -2.05
C VAL A 65 2.16 17.91 -2.30
N TYR A 66 1.75 16.66 -2.47
CA TYR A 66 0.37 16.27 -2.75
C TYR A 66 -0.10 15.24 -1.75
N GLU A 67 -1.37 15.31 -1.37
CA GLU A 67 -2.04 14.24 -0.66
C GLU A 67 -2.28 13.09 -1.63
N ILE A 68 -2.00 11.88 -1.18
CA ILE A 68 -2.27 10.66 -1.92
C ILE A 68 -3.17 9.75 -1.12
N SER A 69 -3.94 8.92 -1.83
CA SER A 69 -4.70 7.85 -1.19
C SER A 69 -3.86 6.58 -1.11
N GLY A 70 -4.01 5.86 -0.01
CA GLY A 70 -3.40 4.54 0.17
C GLY A 70 -3.96 3.82 1.38
N LEU A 71 -3.65 2.54 1.46
CA LEU A 71 -3.96 1.69 2.60
C LEU A 71 -2.69 1.39 3.37
N LEU A 72 -2.73 1.62 4.66
CA LEU A 72 -1.70 1.21 5.59
C LEU A 72 -2.18 -0.10 6.22
N MET A 73 -1.38 -1.16 6.10
CA MET A 73 -1.74 -2.51 6.54
C MET A 73 -0.58 -3.11 7.30
N ASP A 74 -0.86 -4.00 8.25
CA ASP A 74 0.20 -4.82 8.84
C ASP A 74 0.47 -6.08 7.99
N ASP A 75 1.54 -6.81 8.30
CA ASP A 75 1.92 -8.02 7.59
C ASP A 75 0.79 -9.07 7.62
N GLN A 76 0.04 -9.17 8.72
CA GLN A 76 -1.06 -10.12 8.85
C GLN A 76 -2.24 -9.75 7.94
N GLU A 77 -2.66 -8.49 7.95
CA GLU A 77 -3.72 -7.97 7.10
C GLU A 77 -3.35 -8.12 5.62
N PHE A 78 -2.08 -7.88 5.28
CA PHE A 78 -1.57 -8.09 3.94
C PHE A 78 -1.58 -9.57 3.55
N ASP A 79 -1.10 -10.45 4.41
CA ASP A 79 -1.14 -11.90 4.21
C ASP A 79 -2.57 -12.40 4.05
N GLU A 80 -3.52 -11.92 4.85
CA GLU A 80 -4.94 -12.26 4.73
C GLU A 80 -5.51 -11.80 3.38
N LEU A 81 -5.18 -10.57 2.95
CA LEU A 81 -5.58 -10.04 1.64
C LEU A 81 -4.99 -10.88 0.51
N GLU A 82 -3.70 -11.16 0.55
CA GLU A 82 -2.96 -11.95 -0.44
C GLU A 82 -3.47 -13.38 -0.51
N ASN A 83 -3.61 -14.06 0.64
CA ASN A 83 -4.20 -15.38 0.72
C ASN A 83 -5.63 -15.35 0.16
N SER A 84 -6.43 -14.32 0.42
CA SER A 84 -7.78 -14.22 -0.16
C SER A 84 -7.81 -14.16 -1.70
N VAL A 85 -6.70 -13.76 -2.33
CA VAL A 85 -6.50 -13.67 -3.79
C VAL A 85 -5.89 -14.96 -4.34
N CYS A 86 -5.05 -15.62 -3.54
CA CYS A 86 -4.19 -16.75 -3.93
C CYS A 86 -4.43 -18.05 -3.13
N LEU A 87 -5.55 -18.18 -2.42
CA LEU A 87 -5.91 -19.36 -1.62
C LEU A 87 -5.80 -20.63 -2.49
N ASN A 88 -4.78 -21.43 -2.19
CA ASN A 88 -4.45 -22.77 -2.71
C ASN A 88 -3.62 -22.90 -4.00
N CYS A 89 -2.60 -22.06 -4.22
CA CYS A 89 -1.61 -22.32 -5.30
C CYS A 89 -0.37 -23.13 -4.88
N LYS A 90 0.00 -23.15 -3.59
CA LYS A 90 1.22 -23.84 -3.10
C LYS A 90 1.05 -25.34 -2.81
N TRP A 91 -0.19 -25.85 -2.73
CA TRP A 91 -0.49 -27.19 -2.17
C TRP A 91 -1.46 -28.06 -2.99
N CYS A 92 -1.93 -27.63 -4.16
CA CYS A 92 -2.88 -28.42 -4.95
C CYS A 92 -2.18 -29.13 -6.11
N GLU A 93 -1.79 -30.37 -5.87
CA GLU A 93 -1.43 -31.31 -6.92
C GLU A 93 -2.58 -31.43 -7.93
N SER A 94 -2.38 -30.86 -9.12
CA SER A 94 -2.84 -31.32 -10.45
C SER A 94 -4.20 -32.04 -10.59
N THR A 95 -5.23 -31.70 -9.81
CA THR A 95 -6.58 -32.26 -9.99
C THR A 95 -7.42 -31.35 -10.87
N PHE A 96 -8.12 -31.94 -11.85
CA PHE A 96 -8.98 -31.26 -12.83
C PHE A 96 -10.02 -30.33 -12.20
N ARG A 97 -10.46 -30.65 -10.98
CA ARG A 97 -11.40 -29.84 -10.17
C ARG A 97 -10.76 -28.55 -9.65
N ALA A 98 -9.48 -28.58 -9.29
CA ALA A 98 -8.74 -27.40 -8.84
C ALA A 98 -8.58 -26.37 -9.97
N THR A 99 -8.41 -26.80 -11.22
CA THR A 99 -8.36 -25.92 -12.40
C THR A 99 -9.70 -25.24 -12.71
N TRP A 100 -10.81 -25.83 -12.30
CA TRP A 100 -12.16 -25.30 -12.56
C TRP A 100 -12.67 -24.36 -11.45
N GLU A 101 -12.38 -24.70 -10.18
CA GLU A 101 -12.79 -23.90 -9.02
C GLU A 101 -11.81 -22.75 -8.74
N CYS A 102 -10.52 -22.92 -9.03
CA CYS A 102 -9.57 -21.81 -9.05
C CYS A 102 -9.58 -21.16 -10.44
N LYS A 103 -9.93 -19.87 -10.52
CA LYS A 103 -9.68 -19.03 -11.71
C LYS A 103 -8.18 -18.76 -11.87
N TYR A 104 -7.36 -19.79 -11.97
CA TYR A 104 -5.91 -19.74 -11.92
C TYR A 104 -5.32 -20.41 -13.17
N ILE A 105 -4.39 -19.71 -13.80
CA ILE A 105 -3.43 -20.28 -14.75
C ILE A 105 -2.07 -19.97 -14.12
N PRO A 106 -1.33 -20.97 -13.61
CA PRO A 106 0.04 -20.76 -13.16
C PRO A 106 0.87 -20.28 -14.34
N LEU A 107 1.67 -19.25 -14.14
CA LEU A 107 2.80 -18.99 -15.02
C LEU A 107 3.96 -19.92 -14.63
N GLU A 108 4.92 -20.11 -15.54
CA GLU A 108 6.05 -21.02 -15.35
C GLU A 108 6.93 -20.65 -14.14
N ASP A 109 6.82 -19.42 -13.64
CA ASP A 109 7.50 -18.89 -12.46
C ASP A 109 6.72 -19.13 -11.14
N GLY A 110 5.58 -19.81 -11.18
CA GLY A 110 4.73 -20.05 -10.02
C GLY A 110 3.81 -18.89 -9.63
N SER A 111 3.74 -17.83 -10.45
CA SER A 111 2.87 -16.67 -10.20
C SER A 111 1.44 -16.84 -10.72
N CYS A 112 0.52 -16.04 -10.15
CA CYS A 112 -0.90 -16.06 -10.48
C CYS A 112 -1.25 -15.14 -11.65
N LYS A 113 -1.75 -15.72 -12.75
CA LYS A 113 -2.32 -14.94 -13.85
C LYS A 113 -3.45 -14.05 -13.32
N LYS A 114 -3.34 -12.74 -13.60
CA LYS A 114 -4.28 -11.67 -13.15
C LYS A 114 -4.31 -11.41 -11.64
N TYR A 115 -3.24 -11.73 -10.90
CA TYR A 115 -3.07 -11.35 -9.48
C TYR A 115 -3.44 -9.88 -9.23
N GLU A 116 -2.88 -8.98 -10.06
CA GLU A 116 -3.06 -7.54 -9.95
C GLU A 116 -4.53 -7.07 -10.08
N GLU A 117 -5.35 -7.70 -10.93
CA GLU A 117 -6.78 -7.36 -11.07
C GLU A 117 -7.58 -7.84 -9.86
N LYS A 118 -7.24 -9.03 -9.35
CA LYS A 118 -7.95 -9.66 -8.23
C LYS A 118 -7.65 -8.96 -6.91
N ILE A 119 -6.39 -8.61 -6.65
CA ILE A 119 -6.01 -7.87 -5.43
C ILE A 119 -6.70 -6.51 -5.39
N LEU A 120 -6.77 -5.80 -6.53
CA LEU A 120 -7.53 -4.55 -6.65
C LEU A 120 -9.02 -4.72 -6.32
N SER A 121 -9.64 -5.80 -6.79
CA SER A 121 -11.04 -6.07 -6.45
C SER A 121 -11.23 -6.41 -4.97
N LYS A 122 -10.23 -7.03 -4.32
CA LYS A 122 -10.28 -7.36 -2.89
C LYS A 122 -10.02 -6.15 -2.02
N ILE A 123 -9.05 -5.31 -2.36
CA ILE A 123 -8.81 -3.99 -1.75
C ILE A 123 -10.11 -3.18 -1.72
N LYS A 124 -10.81 -3.08 -2.87
CA LYS A 124 -12.12 -2.39 -2.94
C LYS A 124 -13.19 -2.98 -2.03
N LYS A 125 -13.14 -4.28 -1.73
CA LYS A 125 -14.08 -4.91 -0.80
C LYS A 125 -13.67 -4.68 0.65
N TRP A 126 -12.38 -4.80 0.95
CA TRP A 126 -11.81 -4.56 2.27
C TRP A 126 -12.10 -3.12 2.73
N MET A 127 -11.89 -2.13 1.85
CA MET A 127 -12.23 -0.73 2.14
C MET A 127 -13.71 -0.51 2.47
N LYS A 128 -14.63 -1.31 1.93
CA LYS A 128 -16.08 -1.17 2.23
C LYS A 128 -16.49 -1.81 3.55
N ILE A 129 -15.64 -2.67 4.11
CA ILE A 129 -15.93 -3.40 5.34
C ILE A 129 -15.35 -2.62 6.53
N ASN A 130 -14.18 -2.01 6.34
CA ASN A 130 -13.42 -1.36 7.41
C ASN A 130 -13.56 0.18 7.44
N PHE A 131 -14.25 0.79 6.46
CA PHE A 131 -14.60 2.22 6.41
C PHE A 131 -16.06 2.39 5.96
#